data_AF-A0A563U9J4-F1
#
_entry.id   AF-A0A563U9J4-F1
#
_cell.length_a   1.000
_cell.length_b   1.000
_cell.length_c   1.000
_cell.angle_alpha   90.00
_cell.angle_beta   90.00
_cell.angle_gamma   90.00
#
_symmetry.space_group_name_H-M   'P 1'
#
loop_
_entity.id
_entity.type
_entity.pdbx_description
1 polymer ?
#
loop_
_entity_poly.entity_id
_entity_poly.type
_entity_poly.pdbx_seq_one_letter_code
_entity_poly.pdbx_strand_id
1 'polypeptide(L)'
;MGNRRDNSTFNDYSQFQLGLATVNEYSPVFAVIPQPLHDTYMYMVSYLTQGYYHTCLAFDLDYRSTFFMGNNPAIIEFAKIFNVDVWPNTYMFRLREKGVDPLVNWHSAYTWFASDFTFVGVPFIMLFLGYCFGASWSYTIIHNDFLSKIIFIAVGNILLLTFANNTYLSSIFYMIMWVGPLWYFTRIKTFKAS
;
A
#
# COMPACT_ATOMS: atom_id res chain seq x y z
N MET A 1 -24.03 -30.86 42.38
CA MET A 1 -24.20 -30.75 40.92
C MET A 1 -23.48 -29.50 40.46
N GLY A 2 -22.21 -29.65 40.08
CA GLY A 2 -21.36 -28.54 39.66
C GLY A 2 -21.73 -28.12 38.24
N ASN A 3 -22.13 -26.87 38.08
CA ASN A 3 -22.42 -26.26 36.79
C ASN A 3 -21.09 -26.02 36.08
N ARG A 4 -20.66 -27.00 35.28
CA ARG A 4 -19.50 -26.87 34.38
C ARG A 4 -19.94 -25.91 33.28
N ARG A 5 -19.63 -24.62 33.45
CA ARG A 5 -19.71 -23.65 32.36
C ARG A 5 -18.74 -24.15 31.30
N ASP A 6 -19.25 -24.55 30.14
CA ASP A 6 -18.46 -24.64 28.93
C ASP A 6 -17.91 -23.23 28.65
N ASN A 7 -16.68 -22.99 29.11
CA ASN A 7 -15.88 -21.85 28.71
C ASN A 7 -15.28 -22.15 27.33
N SER A 8 -16.12 -22.45 26.33
CA SER A 8 -15.72 -22.22 24.95
C SER A 8 -15.74 -20.71 24.76
N THR A 9 -14.65 -20.04 25.14
CA THR A 9 -14.36 -18.69 24.66
C THR A 9 -14.24 -18.81 23.15
N PHE A 10 -15.35 -18.62 22.43
CA PHE A 10 -15.30 -18.31 21.01
C PHE A 10 -14.47 -17.05 20.91
N ASN A 11 -13.25 -17.18 20.39
CA ASN A 11 -12.42 -16.02 20.09
C ASN A 11 -13.17 -15.26 18.98
N ASP A 12 -13.64 -14.06 19.29
CA ASP A 12 -14.31 -13.23 18.30
C ASP A 12 -13.28 -12.66 17.32
N TYR A 13 -13.23 -13.22 16.12
CA TYR A 13 -12.33 -12.79 15.05
C TYR A 13 -12.98 -11.80 14.08
N SER A 14 -14.14 -11.21 14.41
CA SER A 14 -14.84 -10.26 13.54
C SER A 14 -13.99 -9.07 13.13
N GLN A 15 -13.10 -8.60 14.00
CA GLN A 15 -12.13 -7.52 13.73
C GLN A 15 -11.11 -7.84 12.61
N PHE A 16 -10.95 -9.11 12.25
CA PHE A 16 -10.06 -9.55 11.16
C PHE A 16 -10.81 -9.82 9.85
N GLN A 17 -12.09 -9.43 9.76
CA GLN A 17 -12.81 -9.46 8.50
C GLN A 17 -12.27 -8.38 7.56
N LEU A 18 -11.89 -8.79 6.35
CA LEU A 18 -11.30 -7.93 5.33
C LEU A 18 -12.31 -7.83 4.19
N GLY A 19 -13.28 -6.92 4.28
CA GLY A 19 -14.37 -6.83 3.31
C GLY A 19 -15.26 -8.08 3.30
N LEU A 20 -15.25 -8.83 2.19
CA LEU A 20 -16.04 -10.05 2.04
C LEU A 20 -15.35 -11.30 2.62
N ALA A 21 -14.07 -11.21 3.00
CA ALA A 21 -13.32 -12.32 3.57
C ALA A 21 -13.56 -12.45 5.08
N THR A 22 -13.91 -13.66 5.53
CA THR A 22 -14.10 -13.99 6.94
C THR A 22 -13.02 -14.96 7.43
N VAL A 23 -12.81 -14.98 8.75
CA VAL A 23 -11.87 -15.91 9.39
C VAL A 23 -12.49 -17.29 9.49
N ASN A 24 -11.79 -18.30 8.97
CA ASN A 24 -12.13 -19.69 9.21
C ASN A 24 -11.47 -20.17 10.51
N GLU A 25 -12.25 -20.18 11.60
CA GLU A 25 -11.81 -20.64 12.93
C GLU A 25 -11.37 -22.11 12.96
N TYR A 26 -11.85 -22.91 12.01
CA TYR A 26 -11.50 -24.33 11.88
C TYR A 26 -10.28 -24.56 10.98
N SER A 27 -9.56 -23.50 10.59
CA SER A 27 -8.33 -23.63 9.81
C SER A 27 -7.31 -24.51 10.54
N PRO A 28 -6.64 -25.45 9.85
CA PRO A 28 -5.60 -26.30 10.45
C PRO A 28 -4.47 -25.51 11.13
N VAL A 29 -4.25 -24.26 10.72
CA VAL A 29 -3.24 -23.39 11.33
C VAL A 29 -3.52 -23.12 12.81
N PHE A 30 -4.79 -22.91 13.19
CA PHE A 30 -5.17 -22.69 14.58
C PHE A 30 -5.08 -23.95 15.45
N ALA A 31 -4.96 -25.14 14.85
CA ALA A 31 -4.67 -26.36 15.59
C ALA A 31 -3.18 -26.48 15.96
N VAL A 32 -2.30 -25.78 15.25
CA VAL A 32 -0.84 -25.83 15.44
C VAL A 32 -0.35 -24.66 16.28
N ILE A 33 -0.94 -23.48 16.12
CA ILE A 33 -0.57 -22.28 16.86
C ILE A 33 -1.20 -22.31 18.27
N PRO A 34 -0.45 -21.98 19.34
CA PRO A 34 -1.04 -21.79 20.66
C PRO A 34 -2.08 -20.68 20.69
N GLN A 35 -3.22 -20.89 21.37
CA GLN A 35 -4.33 -19.93 21.45
C GLN A 35 -3.92 -18.47 21.74
N PRO A 36 -2.97 -18.17 22.67
CA PRO A 36 -2.56 -16.79 22.93
C PRO A 36 -1.89 -16.08 21.74
N LEU A 37 -1.40 -16.83 20.75
CA LEU A 37 -0.72 -16.31 19.56
C LEU A 37 -1.65 -16.19 18.34
N HIS A 38 -2.92 -16.60 18.46
CA HIS A 38 -3.86 -16.55 17.33
C HIS A 38 -4.03 -15.13 16.79
N ASP A 39 -4.25 -14.15 17.67
CA ASP A 39 -4.44 -12.76 17.25
C ASP A 39 -3.17 -12.19 16.61
N THR A 40 -2.00 -12.50 17.18
CA THR A 40 -0.71 -12.10 16.60
C THR A 40 -0.52 -12.68 15.20
N TYR A 41 -0.84 -13.96 15.01
CA TYR A 41 -0.84 -14.59 13.71
C TYR A 41 -1.81 -13.90 12.73
N MET A 42 -3.04 -13.61 13.18
CA MET A 42 -4.05 -12.95 12.36
C MET A 42 -3.66 -11.53 11.96
N TYR A 43 -3.01 -10.75 12.84
CA TYR A 43 -2.45 -9.45 12.48
C TYR A 43 -1.35 -9.56 11.42
N MET A 44 -0.46 -10.56 11.52
CA MET A 44 0.57 -10.76 10.51
C MET A 44 -0.04 -11.13 9.15
N VAL A 45 -0.97 -12.09 9.13
CA VAL A 45 -1.66 -12.50 7.91
C VAL A 45 -2.42 -11.33 7.30
N SER A 46 -3.23 -10.64 8.12
CA SER A 46 -3.99 -9.46 7.70
C SER A 46 -3.05 -8.40 7.11
N TYR A 47 -1.95 -8.08 7.78
CA TYR A 47 -0.98 -7.10 7.27
C TYR A 47 -0.44 -7.45 5.89
N LEU A 48 -0.03 -8.71 5.69
CA LEU A 48 0.61 -9.15 4.46
C LEU A 48 -0.38 -9.37 3.31
N THR A 49 -1.66 -9.64 3.61
CA THR A 49 -2.63 -10.09 2.59
C THR A 49 -3.73 -9.08 2.29
N GLN A 50 -4.14 -8.23 3.26
CA GLN A 50 -5.28 -7.33 3.09
C GLN A 50 -5.11 -6.39 1.90
N GLY A 51 -3.90 -5.86 1.70
CA GLY A 51 -3.61 -4.92 0.62
C GLY A 51 -3.91 -5.53 -0.75
N TYR A 52 -3.41 -6.74 -0.99
CA TYR A 52 -3.67 -7.49 -2.23
C TYR A 52 -5.12 -7.92 -2.36
N TYR A 53 -5.75 -8.36 -1.28
CA TYR A 53 -7.15 -8.76 -1.32
C TYR A 53 -8.05 -7.57 -1.73
N HIS A 54 -7.80 -6.38 -1.17
CA HIS A 54 -8.50 -5.15 -1.57
C HIS A 54 -8.19 -4.76 -3.01
N THR A 55 -6.96 -4.97 -3.50
CA THR A 55 -6.62 -4.81 -4.92
C THR A 55 -7.44 -5.76 -5.80
N CYS A 56 -7.60 -7.03 -5.40
CA CYS A 56 -8.44 -8.00 -6.11
C CYS A 56 -9.89 -7.50 -6.23
N LEU A 57 -10.47 -7.03 -5.12
CA LEU A 57 -11.82 -6.46 -5.12
C LEU A 57 -11.95 -5.21 -5.99
N ALA A 58 -10.89 -4.42 -6.11
CA ALA A 58 -10.89 -3.18 -6.88
C ALA A 58 -10.86 -3.42 -8.40
N PHE A 59 -10.39 -4.58 -8.88
CA PHE A 59 -10.47 -4.92 -10.31
C PHE A 59 -11.90 -4.99 -10.85
N ASP A 60 -12.88 -5.26 -9.99
CA ASP A 60 -14.30 -5.30 -10.35
C ASP A 60 -14.94 -3.91 -10.45
N LEU A 61 -14.21 -2.84 -10.08
CA LEU A 61 -14.73 -1.47 -10.10
C LEU A 61 -14.36 -0.77 -11.41
N ASP A 62 -15.29 0.02 -11.94
CA ASP A 62 -15.08 0.89 -13.09
C ASP A 62 -14.01 1.95 -12.80
N TYR A 63 -13.17 2.33 -13.75
CA TYR A 63 -12.22 3.43 -13.53
C TYR A 63 -12.95 4.78 -13.49
N ARG A 64 -12.63 5.62 -12.49
CA ARG A 64 -13.07 7.01 -12.41
C ARG A 64 -11.86 7.92 -12.22
N SER A 65 -11.76 8.95 -13.06
CA SER A 65 -10.64 9.88 -13.00
C SER A 65 -10.63 10.67 -11.70
N THR A 66 -9.44 10.73 -11.09
CA THR A 66 -9.11 11.62 -9.97
C THR A 66 -8.18 12.75 -10.40
N PHE A 67 -8.06 13.03 -11.70
CA PHE A 67 -7.22 14.11 -12.26
C PHE A 67 -5.75 14.08 -11.82
N PHE A 68 -5.18 12.88 -11.64
CA PHE A 68 -3.83 12.69 -11.10
C PHE A 68 -3.64 13.12 -9.64
N MET A 69 -4.73 13.18 -8.87
CA MET A 69 -4.76 13.61 -7.47
C MET A 69 -5.21 12.52 -6.50
N GLY A 70 -5.54 11.32 -6.96
CA GLY A 70 -6.15 10.24 -6.15
C GLY A 70 -5.17 9.23 -5.57
N ASN A 71 -3.90 9.22 -6.00
CA ASN A 71 -2.92 8.21 -5.64
C ASN A 71 -2.21 8.46 -4.30
N ASN A 72 -2.45 9.59 -3.65
CA ASN A 72 -1.81 9.93 -2.39
C ASN A 72 -2.73 10.79 -1.52
N PRO A 73 -2.94 10.44 -0.23
CA PRO A 73 -3.75 11.24 0.68
C PRO A 73 -3.35 12.72 0.73
N ALA A 74 -2.04 13.02 0.69
CA ALA A 74 -1.56 14.40 0.75
C ALA A 74 -1.98 15.23 -0.47
N ILE A 75 -2.05 14.62 -1.67
CA ILE A 75 -2.52 15.31 -2.88
C ILE A 75 -4.04 15.48 -2.84
N ILE A 76 -4.78 14.49 -2.35
CA ILE A 76 -6.23 14.58 -2.16
C ILE A 76 -6.57 15.76 -1.23
N GLU A 77 -5.88 15.87 -0.09
CA GLU A 77 -6.08 17.00 0.83
C GLU A 77 -5.66 18.34 0.22
N PHE A 78 -4.58 18.35 -0.57
CA PHE A 78 -4.17 19.54 -1.30
C PHE A 78 -5.22 19.98 -2.33
N ALA A 79 -5.85 19.04 -3.06
CA ALA A 79 -6.91 19.32 -4.03
C ALA A 79 -8.15 19.96 -3.38
N LYS A 80 -8.48 19.54 -2.14
CA LYS A 80 -9.59 20.13 -1.37
C LYS A 80 -9.39 21.61 -1.07
N ILE A 81 -8.15 22.11 -0.96
CA ILE A 81 -7.85 23.54 -0.80
C ILE A 81 -8.38 24.36 -2.00
N PHE A 82 -8.41 23.76 -3.18
CA PHE A 82 -8.94 24.36 -4.41
C PHE A 82 -10.41 24.01 -4.67
N ASN A 83 -11.13 23.49 -3.67
CA ASN A 83 -12.51 22.98 -3.79
C ASN A 83 -12.69 21.85 -4.81
N VAL A 84 -11.65 21.03 -5.02
CA VAL A 84 -11.72 19.84 -5.88
C VAL A 84 -11.74 18.60 -4.99
N ASP A 85 -12.92 17.96 -4.86
CA ASP A 85 -13.06 16.71 -4.11
C ASP A 85 -12.94 15.49 -5.04
N VAL A 86 -11.76 14.88 -5.02
CA VAL A 86 -11.47 13.66 -5.80
C VAL A 86 -11.66 12.38 -5.00
N TRP A 87 -11.84 12.46 -3.67
CA TRP A 87 -11.89 11.28 -2.79
C TRP A 87 -12.99 10.28 -3.19
N PRO A 88 -14.22 10.71 -3.54
CA PRO A 88 -15.29 9.78 -3.94
C PRO A 88 -14.98 8.97 -5.20
N ASN A 89 -14.07 9.44 -6.05
CA ASN A 89 -13.67 8.77 -7.28
C ASN A 89 -12.55 7.76 -7.09
N THR A 90 -11.85 7.79 -5.94
CA THR A 90 -10.77 6.85 -5.65
C THR A 90 -11.27 5.40 -5.53
N TYR A 91 -10.41 4.42 -5.85
CA TYR A 91 -10.75 3.02 -5.57
C TYR A 91 -10.95 2.76 -4.08
N MET A 92 -10.12 3.38 -3.24
CA MET A 92 -10.15 3.25 -1.78
C MET A 92 -11.55 3.57 -1.26
N PHE A 93 -12.09 4.76 -1.57
CA PHE A 93 -13.42 5.14 -1.11
C PHE A 93 -14.52 4.19 -1.61
N ARG A 94 -14.47 3.80 -2.88
CA ARG A 94 -15.54 2.99 -3.50
C ARG A 94 -15.52 1.53 -3.05
N LEU A 95 -14.38 1.01 -2.60
CA LEU A 95 -14.29 -0.32 -2.00
C LEU A 95 -15.18 -0.51 -0.76
N ARG A 96 -15.68 0.58 -0.15
CA ARG A 96 -16.72 0.52 0.89
C ARG A 96 -17.98 -0.24 0.46
N GLU A 97 -18.32 -0.20 -0.83
CA GLU A 97 -19.46 -0.93 -1.39
C GLU A 97 -19.26 -2.45 -1.33
N LYS A 98 -18.01 -2.90 -1.18
CA LYS A 98 -17.61 -4.30 -0.97
C LYS A 98 -17.25 -4.59 0.50
N GLY A 99 -17.68 -3.74 1.43
CA GLY A 99 -17.47 -3.92 2.88
C GLY A 99 -16.08 -3.55 3.38
N VAL A 100 -15.23 -2.94 2.54
CA VAL A 100 -13.88 -2.52 2.96
C VAL A 100 -13.92 -1.07 3.41
N ASP A 101 -13.74 -0.83 4.70
CA ASP A 101 -13.65 0.52 5.24
C ASP A 101 -12.33 1.20 4.79
N PRO A 102 -12.39 2.35 4.09
CA PRO A 102 -11.20 3.02 3.54
C PRO A 102 -10.33 3.76 4.55
N LEU A 103 -10.82 3.97 5.78
CA LEU A 103 -10.12 4.68 6.84
C LEU A 103 -9.48 3.71 7.85
N VAL A 104 -10.09 2.53 8.02
CA VAL A 104 -9.61 1.50 8.94
C VAL A 104 -8.64 0.54 8.24
N ASN A 105 -8.94 0.13 7.01
CA ASN A 105 -8.18 -0.90 6.32
C ASN A 105 -7.01 -0.33 5.54
N TRP A 106 -5.94 -1.12 5.43
CA TRP A 106 -4.81 -0.77 4.59
C TRP A 106 -5.01 -1.25 3.16
N HIS A 107 -4.72 -0.37 2.21
CA HIS A 107 -4.79 -0.66 0.78
C HIS A 107 -3.39 -0.64 0.20
N SER A 108 -3.07 -1.66 -0.60
CA SER A 108 -1.82 -1.72 -1.34
C SER A 108 -1.61 -0.45 -2.17
N ALA A 109 -0.35 -0.02 -2.31
CA ALA A 109 0.00 1.10 -3.17
C ALA A 109 -0.39 0.86 -4.64
N TYR A 110 -0.56 -0.39 -5.09
CA TYR A 110 -1.11 -0.68 -6.42
C TYR A 110 -2.51 -0.09 -6.62
N THR A 111 -3.40 -0.24 -5.62
CA THR A 111 -4.77 0.30 -5.66
C THR A 111 -4.75 1.84 -5.62
N TRP A 112 -3.82 2.42 -4.85
CA TRP A 112 -3.60 3.87 -4.85
C TRP A 112 -3.18 4.38 -6.23
N PHE A 113 -2.13 3.80 -6.82
CA PHE A 113 -1.67 4.16 -8.16
C PHE A 113 -2.75 3.96 -9.22
N ALA A 114 -3.53 2.89 -9.15
CA ALA A 114 -4.60 2.63 -10.10
C ALA A 114 -5.66 3.74 -10.13
N SER A 115 -5.86 4.48 -9.03
CA SER A 115 -6.84 5.58 -8.98
C SER A 115 -6.53 6.69 -9.99
N ASP A 116 -5.27 6.93 -10.31
CA ASP A 116 -4.87 7.94 -11.30
C ASP A 116 -4.43 7.35 -12.64
N PHE A 117 -3.93 6.11 -12.64
CA PHE A 117 -3.26 5.53 -13.80
C PHE A 117 -3.95 4.27 -14.35
N THR A 118 -5.08 3.87 -13.78
CA THR A 118 -5.73 2.56 -14.01
C THR A 118 -4.85 1.38 -13.61
N PHE A 119 -5.43 0.18 -13.48
CA PHE A 119 -4.63 -1.03 -13.25
C PHE A 119 -3.66 -1.36 -14.40
N VAL A 120 -3.96 -0.91 -15.62
CA VAL A 120 -3.06 -1.07 -16.77
C VAL A 120 -1.82 -0.17 -16.63
N GLY A 121 -1.94 0.98 -15.98
CA GLY A 121 -0.83 1.91 -15.73
C GLY A 121 0.10 1.47 -14.60
N VAL A 122 -0.40 0.69 -13.63
CA VAL A 122 0.37 0.27 -12.45
C VAL A 122 1.68 -0.45 -12.81
N PRO A 123 1.73 -1.42 -13.75
CA PRO A 123 2.98 -2.04 -14.17
C PRO A 123 4.04 -1.03 -14.65
N PHE A 124 3.65 0.04 -15.35
CA PHE A 124 4.59 1.05 -15.83
C PHE A 124 5.15 1.89 -14.68
N ILE A 125 4.34 2.19 -13.66
CA ILE A 125 4.79 2.85 -12.44
C ILE A 125 5.79 1.96 -11.69
N MET A 126 5.49 0.65 -11.58
CA MET A 126 6.39 -0.30 -10.94
C MET A 126 7.71 -0.45 -11.69
N LEU A 127 7.67 -0.45 -13.03
CA LEU A 127 8.86 -0.44 -13.88
C LEU A 127 9.68 0.84 -13.64
N PHE A 128 9.03 2.00 -13.55
CA PHE A 128 9.69 3.27 -13.26
C PHE A 128 10.33 3.30 -11.86
N LEU A 129 9.63 2.81 -10.83
CA LEU A 129 10.19 2.68 -9.48
C LEU A 129 11.38 1.71 -9.46
N GLY A 130 11.28 0.58 -10.16
CA GLY A 130 12.37 -0.38 -10.32
C GLY A 130 13.58 0.22 -11.03
N TYR A 131 13.36 1.01 -12.08
CA TYR A 131 14.42 1.78 -12.75
C TYR A 131 15.08 2.76 -11.78
N CYS A 132 14.31 3.57 -11.05
CA CYS A 132 14.85 4.51 -10.07
C CYS A 132 15.66 3.80 -8.98
N PHE A 133 15.20 2.64 -8.52
CA PHE A 133 15.92 1.81 -7.56
C PHE A 133 17.28 1.32 -8.09
N GLY A 134 17.30 0.71 -9.28
CA GLY A 134 18.55 0.23 -9.89
C GLY A 134 19.53 1.35 -10.25
N ALA A 135 19.00 2.47 -10.76
CA ALA A 135 19.78 3.66 -11.08
C ALA A 135 20.42 4.27 -9.82
N SER A 136 19.63 4.51 -8.77
CA SER A 136 20.14 5.08 -7.51
C SER A 136 21.12 4.15 -6.79
N TRP A 137 20.92 2.83 -6.87
CA TRP A 137 21.93 1.86 -6.43
C TRP A 137 23.24 2.04 -7.20
N SER A 138 23.19 1.99 -8.53
CA SER A 138 24.40 2.05 -9.38
C SER A 138 25.24 3.30 -9.08
N TYR A 139 24.59 4.47 -8.96
CA TYR A 139 25.27 5.73 -8.65
C TYR A 139 25.83 5.77 -7.22
N THR A 140 25.17 5.11 -6.28
CA THR A 140 25.68 4.98 -4.91
C THR A 140 27.01 4.22 -4.89
N ILE A 141 27.15 3.16 -5.69
CA ILE A 141 28.38 2.35 -5.74
C ILE A 141 29.48 3.03 -6.57
N ILE A 142 29.15 3.46 -7.79
CA ILE A 142 30.16 3.93 -8.76
C ILE A 142 30.69 5.32 -8.39
N HIS A 143 29.79 6.21 -7.94
CA HIS A 143 30.12 7.63 -7.74
C HIS A 143 30.10 8.05 -6.26
N ASN A 144 29.81 7.13 -5.34
CA ASN A 144 29.63 7.41 -3.92
C ASN A 144 28.62 8.56 -3.65
N ASP A 145 27.63 8.69 -4.52
CA ASP A 145 26.75 9.85 -4.57
C ASP A 145 25.74 9.88 -3.40
N PHE A 146 25.73 10.97 -2.65
CA PHE A 146 24.90 11.09 -1.44
C PHE A 146 23.40 11.14 -1.73
N LEU A 147 22.96 11.88 -2.74
CA LEU A 147 21.53 11.94 -3.09
C LEU A 147 21.02 10.60 -3.61
N SER A 148 21.84 9.85 -4.34
CA SER A 148 21.50 8.51 -4.79
C SER A 148 21.31 7.53 -3.63
N LYS A 149 22.09 7.64 -2.54
CA LYS A 149 21.85 6.85 -1.32
C LYS A 149 20.49 7.12 -0.72
N ILE A 150 20.09 8.39 -0.65
CA ILE A 150 18.79 8.81 -0.13
C ILE A 150 17.66 8.22 -0.99
N ILE A 151 17.73 8.38 -2.31
CA ILE A 151 16.72 7.86 -3.23
C ILE A 151 16.68 6.32 -3.20
N PHE A 152 17.83 5.66 -3.14
CA PHE A 152 17.91 4.20 -3.04
C PHE A 152 17.17 3.67 -1.80
N ILE A 153 17.42 4.28 -0.63
CA ILE A 153 16.73 3.90 0.61
C ILE A 153 15.23 4.20 0.52
N ALA A 154 14.85 5.39 0.04
CA ALA A 154 13.45 5.80 -0.07
C ALA A 154 12.67 4.88 -1.01
N VAL A 155 13.16 4.68 -2.25
CA VAL A 155 12.49 3.84 -3.24
C VAL A 155 12.52 2.36 -2.82
N GLY A 156 13.60 1.89 -2.19
CA GLY A 156 13.68 0.54 -1.65
C GLY A 156 12.60 0.26 -0.59
N ASN A 157 12.37 1.20 0.32
CA ASN A 157 11.30 1.08 1.33
C ASN A 157 9.91 1.17 0.69
N ILE A 158 9.71 2.02 -0.34
CA ILE A 158 8.46 2.05 -1.09
C ILE A 158 8.19 0.68 -1.70
N LEU A 159 9.15 0.13 -2.45
CA LEU A 159 9.00 -1.18 -3.10
C LEU A 159 8.73 -2.29 -2.08
N LEU A 160 9.42 -2.27 -0.94
CA LEU A 160 9.22 -3.22 0.15
C LEU A 160 7.79 -3.14 0.73
N LEU A 161 7.19 -1.97 0.84
CA LEU A 161 5.90 -1.79 1.51
C LEU A 161 4.70 -1.75 0.56
N THR A 162 4.95 -1.59 -0.75
CA THR A 162 3.93 -1.41 -1.81
C THR A 162 2.84 -2.48 -1.74
N PHE A 163 3.21 -3.72 -1.43
CA PHE A 163 2.28 -4.84 -1.39
C PHE A 163 1.25 -4.75 -0.25
N ALA A 164 1.65 -4.23 0.91
CA ALA A 164 0.81 -4.16 2.10
C ALA A 164 0.03 -2.84 2.14
N ASN A 165 0.72 -1.70 1.94
CA ASN A 165 0.11 -0.38 2.04
C ASN A 165 0.88 0.71 1.27
N ASN A 166 0.35 1.94 1.30
CA ASN A 166 0.98 3.14 0.73
C ASN A 166 1.48 4.13 1.81
N THR A 167 1.54 3.71 3.07
CA THR A 167 1.76 4.61 4.22
C THR A 167 3.14 5.24 4.16
N TYR A 168 4.19 4.46 3.89
CA TYR A 168 5.54 5.00 3.81
C TYR A 168 5.70 6.04 2.70
N LEU A 169 5.25 5.74 1.47
CA LEU A 169 5.27 6.71 0.38
C LEU A 169 4.48 7.97 0.74
N SER A 170 3.34 7.82 1.41
CA SER A 170 2.54 8.95 1.88
C SER A 170 3.29 9.80 2.90
N SER A 171 3.99 9.19 3.86
CA SER A 171 4.78 9.90 4.87
C SER A 171 5.97 10.67 4.30
N ILE A 172 6.63 10.13 3.26
CA ILE A 172 7.80 10.78 2.63
C ILE A 172 7.45 11.52 1.34
N PHE A 173 6.16 11.72 1.06
CA PHE A 173 5.68 12.23 -0.23
C PHE A 173 6.35 13.55 -0.62
N TYR A 174 6.36 14.54 0.26
CA TYR A 174 6.97 15.84 0.00
C TYR A 174 8.48 15.74 -0.23
N MET A 175 9.17 14.84 0.47
CA MET A 175 10.60 14.61 0.26
C MET A 175 10.85 14.07 -1.14
N ILE A 176 10.07 13.08 -1.60
CA ILE A 176 10.21 12.55 -2.97
C ILE A 176 9.84 13.59 -4.02
N MET A 177 8.81 14.40 -3.77
CA MET A 177 8.36 15.44 -4.70
C MET A 177 9.46 16.47 -5.00
N TRP A 178 10.32 16.78 -4.03
CA TRP A 178 11.41 17.75 -4.22
C TRP A 178 12.76 17.08 -4.53
N VAL A 179 13.15 16.07 -3.75
CA VAL A 179 14.45 15.41 -3.87
C VAL A 179 14.51 14.50 -5.09
N GLY A 180 13.42 13.83 -5.45
CA GLY A 180 13.36 12.94 -6.61
C GLY A 180 13.66 13.64 -7.93
N PRO A 181 12.92 14.71 -8.30
CA PRO A 181 13.21 15.49 -9.50
C PRO A 181 14.60 16.11 -9.47
N LEU A 182 15.02 16.69 -8.34
CA LEU A 182 16.37 17.26 -8.20
C LEU A 182 17.45 16.21 -8.48
N TRP A 183 17.32 15.02 -7.87
CA TRP A 183 18.22 13.91 -8.07
C TRP A 183 18.28 13.49 -9.54
N TYR A 184 17.12 13.33 -10.17
CA TYR A 184 17.00 12.92 -11.57
C TYR A 184 17.64 13.94 -12.52
N PHE A 185 17.25 15.21 -12.44
CA PHE A 185 17.72 16.25 -13.37
C PHE A 185 19.22 16.52 -13.27
N THR A 186 19.79 16.45 -12.07
CA THR A 186 21.24 16.63 -11.88
C THR A 186 22.07 15.44 -12.38
N ARG A 187 21.43 14.30 -12.71
CA ARG A 187 22.09 13.06 -13.18
C ARG A 187 21.67 12.63 -14.59
N ILE A 188 20.68 13.27 -15.21
CA ILE A 188 20.25 13.02 -16.61
C ILE A 188 21.42 12.97 -17.60
N LYS A 189 22.39 13.89 -17.46
CA LYS A 189 23.55 13.94 -18.38
C LYS A 189 24.48 12.76 -18.16
N THR A 190 24.64 12.33 -16.91
CA THR A 190 25.48 11.20 -16.53
C THR A 190 24.86 9.88 -16.96
N PHE A 191 23.53 9.73 -16.93
CA PHE A 191 22.81 8.55 -17.44
C PHE A 191 23.00 8.33 -18.95
N LYS A 192 23.30 9.37 -19.73
CA LYS A 192 23.53 9.28 -21.18
C LYS A 192 24.97 8.90 -21.55
N ALA A 193 25.89 8.92 -20.60
CA ALA A 193 27.32 8.70 -20.82
C ALA A 193 27.82 7.33 -20.34
N SER A 194 26.96 6.54 -19.68
CA SER A 194 27.19 5.16 -19.24
C SER A 194 26.54 4.16 -20.19
#